data_AF-A0A071LX46-F1
#
_entry.id   AF-A0A071LX46-F1
#
_cell.length_a   1.000
_cell.length_b   1.000
_cell.length_c   1.000
_cell.angle_alpha   90.00
_cell.angle_beta   90.00
_cell.angle_gamma   90.00
#
_symmetry.space_group_name_H-M   'P 1'
#
loop_
_entity.id
_entity.type
_entity.pdbx_description
1 polymer ?
#
loop_
_entity_poly.entity_id
_entity_poly.type
_entity_poly.pdbx_seq_one_letter_code
_entity_poly.pdbx_strand_id
1 'polypeptide(L)'
;MWSHYASNFKGLCIKFNAKVLDGSFSQNRGCDIFGESVSYSNNPVRINLEKGEGLTSHMFTKHEGWGYENEFRFWSSSLGLKKFDPSCVGTFYLGGEMSATERSLLLLLIKSKYPEAVIKIVEPTLSEYHLKFTDVA
;
A
#
# COMPACT_ATOMS: atom_id res chain seq x y z
N MET A 1 -2.91 -8.50 -7.40
CA MET A 1 -3.29 -7.33 -6.56
C MET A 1 -3.92 -6.19 -7.35
N TRP A 2 -3.41 -5.81 -8.54
CA TRP A 2 -3.95 -4.68 -9.33
C TRP A 2 -5.45 -4.74 -9.65
N SER A 3 -5.97 -5.91 -10.00
CA SER A 3 -7.40 -6.14 -10.17
C SER A 3 -8.19 -5.81 -8.90
N HIS A 4 -7.72 -6.30 -7.75
CA HIS A 4 -8.41 -6.21 -6.47
C HIS A 4 -8.31 -4.83 -5.79
N TYR A 5 -7.12 -4.21 -5.82
CA TYR A 5 -6.82 -3.02 -5.01
C TYR A 5 -6.61 -1.75 -5.82
N ALA A 6 -6.51 -1.85 -7.15
CA ALA A 6 -6.31 -0.70 -8.03
C ALA A 6 -7.44 -0.56 -9.06
N SER A 7 -8.68 -0.87 -8.65
CA SER A 7 -9.90 -0.66 -9.43
C SER A 7 -9.80 -1.22 -10.86
N ASN A 8 -9.36 -2.46 -11.01
CA ASN A 8 -9.12 -3.10 -12.32
C ASN A 8 -8.25 -2.25 -13.26
N PHE A 9 -7.05 -1.89 -12.79
CA PHE A 9 -6.07 -1.09 -13.56
C PHE A 9 -6.50 0.36 -13.87
N LYS A 10 -7.50 0.90 -13.15
CA LYS A 10 -7.86 2.32 -13.22
C LYS A 10 -7.24 3.16 -12.10
N GLY A 11 -6.70 2.50 -11.08
CA GLY A 11 -6.18 3.12 -9.86
C GLY A 11 -4.68 3.44 -9.89
N LEU A 12 -4.18 3.78 -8.70
CA LEU A 12 -2.80 4.15 -8.40
C LEU A 12 -2.23 3.18 -7.35
N CYS A 13 -0.97 2.82 -7.48
CA CYS A 13 -0.19 2.15 -6.43
C CYS A 13 1.10 2.93 -6.18
N ILE A 14 1.49 3.06 -4.92
CA ILE A 14 2.68 3.80 -4.50
C ILE A 14 3.62 2.84 -3.78
N LYS A 15 4.86 2.77 -4.24
CA LYS A 15 5.93 2.04 -3.55
C LYS A 15 6.71 2.99 -2.66
N PHE A 16 6.78 2.61 -1.40
CA PHE A 16 7.53 3.32 -0.37
C PHE A 16 8.83 2.60 -0.05
N ASN A 17 9.84 3.35 0.38
CA ASN A 17 10.95 2.84 1.18
C ASN A 17 10.43 2.55 2.59
N ALA A 18 10.25 1.27 2.91
CA ALA A 18 9.65 0.84 4.17
C ALA A 18 10.39 1.35 5.40
N LYS A 19 11.73 1.39 5.38
CA LYS A 19 12.54 1.82 6.54
C LYS A 19 12.39 3.32 6.80
N VAL A 20 12.41 4.13 5.74
CA VAL A 20 12.22 5.59 5.85
C VAL A 20 10.78 5.90 6.26
N LEU A 21 9.80 5.19 5.69
CA LEU A 21 8.40 5.34 6.06
C LEU A 21 8.18 5.03 7.55
N ASP A 22 8.63 3.87 8.03
CA ASP A 22 8.48 3.46 9.42
C ASP A 22 9.13 4.46 10.39
N GLY A 23 10.38 4.85 10.12
CA GLY A 23 11.09 5.85 10.93
C GLY A 23 10.40 7.22 10.96
N SER A 24 9.70 7.59 9.89
CA SER A 24 9.00 8.88 9.78
C SER A 24 7.75 8.99 10.65
N PHE A 25 7.19 7.87 11.11
CA PHE A 25 5.98 7.90 11.92
C PHE A 25 6.21 8.50 13.31
N SER A 26 7.46 8.54 13.79
CA SER A 26 7.88 9.25 15.02
C SER A 26 7.50 10.75 15.03
N GLN A 27 7.24 11.34 13.86
CA GLN A 27 6.78 12.73 13.73
C GLN A 27 5.31 12.94 14.18
N ASN A 28 4.53 11.87 14.34
CA ASN A 28 3.12 11.93 14.76
C ASN A 28 3.00 11.91 16.29
N ARG A 29 3.31 13.03 16.95
CA ARG A 29 3.24 13.15 18.42
C ARG A 29 1.86 12.78 18.96
N GLY A 30 1.83 12.00 20.05
CA GLY A 30 0.60 11.55 20.70
C GLY A 30 -0.19 10.50 19.89
N CYS A 31 0.45 9.89 18.89
CA CYS A 31 -0.12 8.84 18.08
C CYS A 31 0.87 7.68 17.96
N ASP A 32 0.58 6.58 18.65
CA ASP A 32 1.31 5.34 18.46
C ASP A 32 0.94 4.74 17.11
N ILE A 33 1.95 4.52 16.28
CA ILE A 33 1.85 3.81 15.01
C ILE A 33 2.82 2.64 15.09
N PHE A 34 2.33 1.43 14.85
CA PHE A 34 3.16 0.23 14.80
C PHE A 34 2.91 -0.51 13.49
N GLY A 35 3.94 -1.21 12.99
CA GLY A 35 3.87 -1.97 11.75
C GLY A 35 4.35 -3.40 11.95
N GLU A 36 3.66 -4.35 11.32
CA GLU A 36 4.06 -5.76 11.36
C GLU A 36 3.61 -6.51 10.09
N SER A 37 4.36 -7.55 9.74
CA SER A 37 3.97 -8.49 8.69
C SER A 37 2.73 -9.27 9.09
N VAL A 38 1.82 -9.49 8.15
CA VAL A 38 0.65 -10.35 8.37
C VAL A 38 1.12 -11.79 8.53
N SER A 39 0.68 -12.44 9.61
CA SER A 39 0.84 -13.87 9.83
C SER A 39 -0.19 -14.65 9.01
N TYR A 40 0.22 -15.74 8.40
CA TYR A 40 -0.65 -16.59 7.59
C TYR A 40 -0.85 -17.93 8.28
N SER A 41 -2.11 -18.30 8.53
CA SER A 41 -2.48 -19.50 9.31
C SER A 41 -3.80 -20.09 8.83
N ASN A 42 -3.89 -21.42 8.74
CA ASN A 42 -5.17 -22.11 8.50
C ASN A 42 -6.12 -22.09 9.70
N ASN A 43 -5.62 -21.74 10.88
CA ASN A 43 -6.42 -21.65 12.10
C ASN A 43 -6.84 -20.20 12.37
N PRO A 44 -8.13 -19.92 12.65
CA PRO A 44 -8.59 -18.59 12.99
C PRO A 44 -8.07 -18.16 14.36
N VAL A 45 -7.75 -16.87 14.50
CA VAL A 45 -7.40 -16.28 15.79
C VAL A 45 -8.62 -16.26 16.69
N ARG A 46 -8.49 -16.81 17.90
CA ARG A 46 -9.53 -16.72 18.92
C ARG A 46 -9.46 -15.35 19.59
N ILE A 47 -10.56 -14.62 19.56
CA ILE A 47 -10.70 -13.32 20.23
C ILE A 47 -11.48 -13.54 21.51
N ASN A 48 -10.94 -13.05 22.62
CA ASN A 48 -11.70 -12.94 23.86
C ASN A 48 -12.18 -11.50 24.00
N LEU A 49 -13.44 -11.24 23.65
CA LEU A 49 -14.02 -9.89 23.69
C LEU A 49 -14.16 -9.36 25.12
N GLU A 50 -14.36 -10.22 26.12
CA GLU A 50 -14.48 -9.80 27.52
C GLU A 50 -13.13 -9.28 28.07
N LYS A 51 -12.03 -9.90 27.63
CA LYS A 51 -10.67 -9.53 28.03
C LYS A 51 -9.97 -8.57 27.06
N GLY A 52 -10.57 -8.31 25.90
CA GLY A 52 -9.94 -7.53 24.82
C GLY A 52 -8.70 -8.21 24.20
N GLU A 53 -8.52 -9.52 24.41
CA GLU A 53 -7.35 -10.27 23.97
C GLU A 53 -7.52 -10.79 22.53
N GLY A 54 -6.42 -10.82 21.77
CA GLY A 54 -6.38 -11.41 20.43
C GLY A 54 -6.87 -10.50 19.30
N LEU A 55 -7.36 -9.29 19.58
CA LEU A 55 -7.83 -8.36 18.56
C LEU A 55 -6.70 -7.93 17.61
N THR A 56 -5.54 -7.53 18.15
CA THR A 56 -4.37 -7.18 17.33
C THR A 56 -3.92 -8.36 16.49
N SER A 57 -3.77 -9.55 17.08
CA SER A 57 -3.39 -10.76 16.35
C SER A 57 -4.38 -11.11 15.24
N HIS A 58 -5.69 -10.92 15.48
CA HIS A 58 -6.73 -11.10 14.47
C HIS A 58 -6.55 -10.10 13.31
N MET A 59 -6.31 -8.82 13.63
CA MET A 59 -6.05 -7.77 12.63
C MET A 59 -4.73 -7.94 11.88
N PHE A 60 -3.86 -8.87 12.28
CA PHE A 60 -2.60 -9.18 11.62
C PHE A 60 -2.51 -10.66 11.21
N THR A 61 -3.63 -11.39 11.16
CA THR A 61 -3.66 -12.78 10.67
C THR A 61 -4.58 -12.90 9.45
N LYS A 62 -4.14 -13.64 8.44
CA LYS A 62 -4.94 -14.06 7.28
C LYS A 62 -4.85 -15.58 7.10
N HIS A 63 -5.81 -16.14 6.36
CA HIS A 63 -5.76 -17.53 5.97
C HIS A 63 -4.57 -17.80 5.02
N GLU A 64 -3.92 -18.98 5.10
CA GLU A 64 -2.74 -19.31 4.28
C GLU A 64 -2.97 -19.21 2.77
N GLY A 65 -4.22 -19.44 2.33
CA GLY A 65 -4.61 -19.23 0.93
C GLY A 65 -4.36 -17.80 0.40
N TRP A 66 -4.14 -16.82 1.27
CA TRP A 66 -3.78 -15.43 0.92
C TRP A 66 -2.27 -15.14 1.10
N GLY A 67 -1.45 -16.15 1.39
CA GLY A 67 -0.01 -15.99 1.65
C GLY A 67 0.76 -15.34 0.51
N TYR A 68 0.27 -15.46 -0.73
CA TYR A 68 0.85 -14.83 -1.90
C TYR A 68 0.83 -13.29 -1.85
N GLU A 69 0.00 -12.68 -1.00
CA GLU A 69 -0.08 -11.22 -0.87
C GLU A 69 1.16 -10.63 -0.17
N ASN A 70 1.84 -11.41 0.68
CA ASN A 70 3.00 -10.99 1.48
C ASN A 70 2.80 -9.60 2.14
N GLU A 71 1.68 -9.46 2.86
CA GLU A 71 1.18 -8.17 3.34
C GLU A 71 1.92 -7.68 4.58
N PHE A 72 2.16 -6.38 4.64
CA PHE A 72 2.63 -5.66 5.83
C PHE A 72 1.60 -4.59 6.19
N ARG A 73 1.21 -4.50 7.46
CA ARG A 73 0.18 -3.56 7.94
C ARG A 73 0.80 -2.57 8.91
N PHE A 74 0.34 -1.32 8.83
CA PHE A 74 0.51 -0.33 9.88
C PHE A 74 -0.82 -0.12 10.59
N TRP A 75 -0.78 0.00 11.91
CA TRP A 75 -1.92 0.32 12.74
C TRP A 75 -1.65 1.60 13.52
N SER A 76 -2.67 2.45 13.63
CA SER A 76 -2.59 3.72 14.33
C SER A 76 -3.60 3.77 15.48
N SER A 77 -3.14 4.26 16.63
CA SER A 77 -3.96 4.52 17.81
C SER A 77 -4.93 5.70 17.65
N SER A 78 -4.74 6.55 16.62
CA SER A 78 -5.62 7.69 16.36
C SER A 78 -6.09 7.77 14.91
N LEU A 79 -7.27 8.36 14.69
CA LEU A 79 -7.85 8.57 13.37
C LEU A 79 -7.16 9.72 12.59
N GLY A 80 -7.48 9.83 11.30
CA GLY A 80 -7.03 10.92 10.44
C GLY A 80 -5.67 10.71 9.78
N LEU A 81 -5.25 11.70 8.99
CA LEU A 81 -4.04 11.64 8.18
C LEU A 81 -2.79 11.60 9.07
N LYS A 82 -1.87 10.69 8.72
CA LYS A 82 -0.56 10.57 9.38
C LYS A 82 0.51 11.20 8.54
N LYS A 83 1.36 11.98 9.20
CA LYS A 83 2.56 12.55 8.60
C LYS A 83 3.56 11.43 8.35
N PHE A 84 4.23 11.53 7.23
CA PHE A 84 5.36 10.68 6.88
C PHE A 84 6.38 11.52 6.11
N ASP A 85 7.61 11.04 6.04
CA ASP A 85 8.69 11.70 5.30
C ASP A 85 8.45 11.52 3.80
N PRO A 86 8.22 12.60 3.02
CA PRO A 86 7.96 12.50 1.58
C PRO A 86 9.06 11.78 0.79
N SER A 87 10.31 11.77 1.29
CA SER A 87 11.44 11.06 0.66
C SER A 87 11.27 9.54 0.66
N CYS A 88 10.36 8.98 1.46
CA CYS A 88 10.07 7.56 1.41
C CYS A 88 9.30 7.15 0.15
N VAL A 89 8.74 8.09 -0.62
CA VAL A 89 7.99 7.79 -1.84
C VAL A 89 8.95 7.56 -3.00
N GLY A 90 9.04 6.32 -3.50
CA GLY A 90 10.01 5.95 -4.54
C GLY A 90 9.41 5.78 -5.93
N THR A 91 8.26 5.11 -6.06
CA THR A 91 7.68 4.82 -7.36
C THR A 91 6.17 4.94 -7.34
N PHE A 92 5.61 5.65 -8.32
CA PHE A 92 4.20 5.67 -8.61
C PHE A 92 3.92 4.72 -9.78
N TYR A 93 2.95 3.85 -9.60
CA TYR A 93 2.44 2.98 -10.63
C TYR A 93 1.03 3.45 -10.97
N LEU A 94 0.78 3.85 -12.20
CA LEU A 94 -0.52 4.26 -12.72
C LEU A 94 -1.11 3.11 -13.51
N GLY A 95 -2.36 2.75 -13.25
CA GLY A 95 -3.04 1.73 -14.04
C GLY A 95 -3.26 2.17 -15.49
N GLY A 96 -3.10 1.24 -16.44
CA GLY A 96 -3.21 1.51 -17.88
C GLY A 96 -4.63 1.88 -18.34
N GLU A 97 -5.65 1.47 -17.60
CA GLU A 97 -7.07 1.77 -17.88
C GLU A 97 -7.53 3.10 -17.24
N MET A 98 -6.62 3.84 -16.60
CA MET A 98 -6.90 5.16 -16.05
C MET A 98 -7.27 6.16 -17.14
N SER A 99 -8.28 7.01 -16.89
CA SER A 99 -8.69 8.01 -17.88
C SER A 99 -7.56 9.02 -18.17
N ALA A 100 -7.56 9.56 -19.39
CA ALA A 100 -6.53 10.53 -19.80
C ALA A 100 -6.51 11.78 -18.89
N THR A 101 -7.69 12.24 -18.43
CA THR A 101 -7.83 13.39 -17.53
C THR A 101 -7.23 13.11 -16.15
N GLU A 102 -7.58 11.98 -15.53
CA GLU A 102 -7.05 11.58 -14.23
C GLU A 102 -5.53 11.35 -14.29
N ARG A 103 -5.07 10.67 -15.34
CA ARG A 103 -3.64 10.45 -15.57
C ARG A 103 -2.88 11.76 -15.69
N SER A 104 -3.39 12.72 -16.46
CA SER A 104 -2.74 14.03 -16.63
C SER A 104 -2.67 14.81 -15.33
N LEU A 105 -3.75 14.80 -14.53
CA LEU A 105 -3.78 15.42 -13.21
C LEU A 105 -2.77 14.78 -12.24
N LEU A 106 -2.73 13.45 -12.18
CA LEU A 106 -1.79 12.74 -11.32
C LEU A 106 -0.35 12.99 -11.73
N LEU A 107 -0.04 12.96 -13.03
CA LEU A 107 1.30 13.26 -13.54
C LEU A 107 1.74 14.67 -13.14
N LEU A 108 0.86 15.67 -13.26
CA LEU A 108 1.14 17.04 -12.82
C LEU A 108 1.45 17.10 -11.31
N LEU A 109 0.61 16.46 -10.49
CA LEU A 109 0.77 16.45 -9.03
C LEU A 109 2.04 15.72 -8.59
N ILE A 110 2.34 14.57 -9.21
CA ILE A 110 3.51 13.75 -8.88
C ILE A 110 4.77 14.51 -9.28
N LYS A 111 4.87 15.01 -10.52
CA LYS A 111 6.06 15.76 -10.97
C LYS A 111 6.28 17.04 -10.14
N SER A 112 5.22 17.66 -9.64
CA SER A 112 5.31 18.83 -8.77
C SER A 112 5.76 18.51 -7.34
N LYS A 113 5.25 17.43 -6.73
CA LYS A 113 5.49 17.11 -5.31
C LYS A 113 6.63 16.13 -5.07
N TYR A 114 6.90 15.28 -6.05
CA TYR A 114 7.86 14.17 -5.99
C TYR A 114 8.68 14.14 -7.28
N PRO A 115 9.48 15.19 -7.56
CA PRO A 115 10.20 15.33 -8.83
C PRO A 115 11.17 14.16 -9.12
N GLU A 116 11.70 13.53 -8.07
CA GLU A 116 12.63 12.40 -8.16
C GLU A 116 11.95 11.02 -8.21
N ALA A 117 10.62 10.95 -8.07
CA ALA A 117 9.92 9.68 -8.03
C ALA A 117 9.80 9.08 -9.44
N VAL A 118 10.04 7.78 -9.54
CA VAL A 118 9.84 7.04 -10.79
C VAL A 118 8.34 6.88 -11.05
N ILE A 119 7.89 7.08 -12.29
CA ILE A 119 6.50 6.89 -12.68
C ILE A 119 6.42 5.78 -13.73
N LYS A 120 5.57 4.78 -13.48
CA LYS A 120 5.33 3.66 -14.41
C LYS A 120 3.85 3.52 -14.73
N ILE A 121 3.54 3.12 -15.95
CA ILE A 121 2.20 2.65 -16.34
C ILE A 121 2.17 1.12 -16.23
N VAL A 122 1.08 0.58 -15.68
CA VAL A 122 0.89 -0.85 -15.45
C VAL A 122 -0.29 -1.38 -16.24
N GLU A 123 -0.02 -2.34 -17.11
CA GLU A 123 -1.01 -2.93 -18.02
C GLU A 123 -1.02 -4.46 -17.86
N PRO A 124 -2.19 -5.12 -17.93
CA PRO A 124 -2.23 -6.56 -18.07
C PRO A 124 -1.74 -6.95 -19.47
N THR A 125 -0.93 -8.00 -19.57
CA THR A 125 -0.66 -8.62 -20.87
C THR A 125 -1.77 -9.62 -21.18
N LEU A 126 -2.31 -9.59 -22.40
CA LEU A 126 -3.39 -10.51 -22.80
C LEU A 126 -2.87 -11.89 -23.22
N SER A 127 -1.61 -11.97 -23.66
CA SER A 127 -0.97 -13.20 -24.14
C SER A 127 -0.29 -14.01 -23.04
N GLU A 128 0.08 -13.37 -21.93
CA GLU A 128 0.77 -13.96 -20.80
C GLU A 128 0.09 -13.44 -19.53
N TYR A 129 -0.14 -14.26 -18.51
CA TYR A 129 -0.79 -13.82 -17.25
C TYR A 129 0.15 -12.98 -16.36
N HIS A 130 0.79 -11.97 -16.95
CA HIS A 130 1.79 -11.10 -16.35
C HIS A 130 1.36 -9.62 -16.44
N LEU A 131 2.08 -8.77 -15.71
CA LEU A 131 1.92 -7.33 -15.76
C LEU A 131 3.09 -6.72 -16.54
N LYS A 132 2.78 -5.82 -17.46
CA LYS A 132 3.76 -4.99 -18.14
C LYS A 132 3.89 -3.67 -17.39
N PHE A 133 5.14 -3.24 -17.20
CA PHE A 133 5.48 -1.97 -16.55
C PHE A 133 6.26 -1.11 -17.55
N THR A 134 5.71 0.06 -17.89
CA THR A 134 6.32 0.98 -18.86
C THR A 134 6.70 2.28 -18.16
N ASP A 135 7.95 2.73 -18.28
CA ASP A 135 8.38 4.00 -17.70
C ASP A 135 7.73 5.20 -18.42
N VAL A 136 7.37 6.22 -17.65
CA VAL A 136 6.84 7.49 -18.16
C VAL A 136 7.95 8.53 -18.17
N ALA A 137 8.19 9.15 -19.34
CA ALA A 137 9.14 10.25 -19.50
C ALA A 137 8.66 11.56 -18.85
#